data_AF-A0A3D2FHU8-F1
#
_entry.id   AF-A0A3D2FHU8-F1
#
_cell.length_a   1.000
_cell.length_b   1.000
_cell.length_c   1.000
_cell.angle_alpha   90.00
_cell.angle_beta   90.00
_cell.angle_gamma   90.00
#
_symmetry.space_group_name_H-M   'P 1'
#
loop_
_entity.id
_entity.type
_entity.pdbx_description
1 polymer ?
#
loop_
_entity_poly.entity_id
_entity_poly.type
_entity_poly.pdbx_seq_one_letter_code
_entity_poly.pdbx_strand_id
1 'polypeptide(L)'
;MKPSIAAFALLCIIYFSPAIAAPQPWHALTPMQQQALAPMVPQWAGLSEEQQRSLLSVASHYPDLSPEEKQRFLSRLSAWSKLTPEQRQAAREKYRAFSQIPGDKQEQVRQIVKEEQAKKAP
;
A
#
# COMPACT_ATOMS: atom_id res chain seq x y z
N MET A 1 14.84 -14.60 -3.61
CA MET A 1 15.15 -13.60 -2.57
C MET A 1 14.07 -12.51 -2.60
N LYS A 2 13.18 -12.53 -1.59
CA LYS A 2 12.15 -11.54 -1.20
C LYS A 2 11.42 -10.79 -2.34
N PRO A 3 10.24 -11.28 -2.80
CA PRO A 3 9.36 -10.49 -3.65
C PRO A 3 8.65 -9.41 -2.82
N SER A 4 9.36 -8.33 -2.49
CA SER A 4 8.71 -7.11 -2.00
C SER A 4 8.07 -6.42 -3.18
N ILE A 5 6.90 -6.86 -3.63
CA ILE A 5 5.91 -6.11 -4.44
C ILE A 5 4.53 -6.66 -4.04
N ALA A 6 3.97 -6.18 -2.91
CA ALA A 6 2.53 -6.24 -2.57
C ALA A 6 2.22 -5.86 -1.10
N ALA A 7 3.17 -5.36 -0.30
CA ALA A 7 2.88 -4.99 1.09
C ALA A 7 2.22 -3.59 1.24
N PHE A 8 1.19 -3.30 0.44
CA PHE A 8 0.19 -2.30 0.81
C PHE A 8 -1.23 -2.90 0.83
N ALA A 9 -1.36 -4.18 0.45
CA ALA A 9 -2.64 -4.86 0.33
C ALA A 9 -2.95 -5.85 1.45
N LEU A 10 -2.01 -6.19 2.34
CA LEU A 10 -2.34 -7.10 3.45
C LEU A 10 -1.35 -7.00 4.62
N LEU A 11 -1.69 -6.16 5.59
CA LEU A 11 -1.33 -6.39 7.00
C LEU A 11 -2.51 -5.94 7.88
N CYS A 12 -3.70 -6.46 7.59
CA CYS A 12 -4.86 -6.37 8.48
C CYS A 12 -5.04 -7.69 9.23
N ILE A 13 -4.00 -8.15 9.93
CA ILE A 13 -4.14 -9.25 10.88
C ILE A 13 -3.67 -8.74 12.24
N ILE A 14 -4.68 -8.43 13.06
CA ILE A 14 -4.73 -8.24 14.52
C ILE A 14 -3.89 -7.10 15.11
N TYR A 15 -4.50 -5.92 15.31
CA TYR A 15 -4.51 -5.20 16.59
C TYR A 15 -5.74 -4.27 16.62
N PHE A 16 -6.85 -4.82 17.12
CA PHE A 16 -8.09 -4.09 17.35
C PHE A 16 -7.93 -3.22 18.61
N SER A 17 -7.55 -1.96 18.46
CA SER A 17 -7.77 -0.94 19.49
C SER A 17 -8.99 -0.11 19.11
N PRO A 18 -10.08 -0.14 19.88
CA PRO A 18 -11.26 0.67 19.60
C PRO A 18 -11.01 2.08 20.15
N ALA A 19 -10.20 2.87 19.45
CA ALA A 19 -10.39 4.31 19.51
C ALA A 19 -11.54 4.62 18.55
N ILE A 20 -12.55 5.37 18.96
CA ILE A 20 -13.44 6.10 18.05
C ILE A 20 -12.62 7.33 17.66
N ALA A 21 -12.09 7.41 16.45
CA ALA A 21 -11.12 8.46 16.11
C ALA A 21 -11.51 9.10 14.79
N ALA A 22 -12.17 10.24 14.88
CA ALA A 22 -12.49 11.08 13.72
C ALA A 22 -11.27 11.23 12.78
N PRO A 23 -11.51 11.44 11.46
CA PRO A 23 -10.44 11.65 10.48
C PRO A 23 -9.41 12.63 11.01
N GLN A 24 -8.16 12.18 11.13
CA GLN A 24 -7.06 12.95 11.68
C GLN A 24 -6.61 13.97 10.64
N PRO A 25 -6.49 15.26 10.98
CA PRO A 25 -5.97 16.24 10.05
C PRO A 25 -4.47 16.00 9.82
N TRP A 26 -3.98 16.31 8.62
CA TRP A 26 -2.58 16.04 8.22
C TRP A 26 -1.53 16.59 9.21
N HIS A 27 -1.79 17.76 9.80
CA HIS A 27 -0.90 18.42 10.75
C HIS A 27 -0.83 17.72 12.12
N ALA A 28 -1.78 16.85 12.46
CA ALA A 28 -1.75 16.08 13.71
C ALA A 28 -0.83 14.84 13.62
N LEU A 29 -0.35 14.50 12.43
CA LEU A 29 0.55 13.37 12.22
C LEU A 29 1.97 13.67 12.73
N THR A 30 2.66 12.63 13.19
CA THR A 30 4.08 12.76 13.58
C THR A 30 4.96 13.09 12.37
N PRO A 31 6.13 13.74 12.55
CA PRO A 31 7.02 14.08 11.43
C PRO A 31 7.41 12.86 10.57
N MET A 32 7.62 11.70 11.21
CA MET A 32 7.94 10.45 10.51
C MET A 32 6.76 9.92 9.68
N GLN A 33 5.54 10.01 10.20
CA GLN A 33 4.33 9.64 9.43
C GLN A 33 4.11 10.61 8.27
N GLN A 34 4.31 11.91 8.46
CA GLN A 34 4.20 12.90 7.39
C GLN A 34 5.21 12.65 6.28
N GLN A 35 6.46 12.29 6.64
CA GLN A 35 7.49 11.92 5.65
C GLN A 35 7.11 10.66 4.88
N ALA A 36 6.66 9.61 5.58
CA ALA A 36 6.25 8.36 4.96
C ALA A 36 5.05 8.55 4.01
N LEU A 37 4.10 9.40 4.40
CA LEU A 37 2.83 9.61 3.69
C LEU A 37 2.83 10.85 2.78
N ALA A 38 3.98 11.50 2.58
CA ALA A 38 4.07 12.74 1.80
C ALA A 38 3.41 12.69 0.40
N PRO A 39 3.51 11.58 -0.37
CA PRO A 39 2.81 11.45 -1.66
C PRO A 39 1.27 11.47 -1.56
N MET A 40 0.72 11.27 -0.36
CA MET A 40 -0.71 11.16 -0.09
C MET A 40 -1.38 12.46 0.38
N VAL A 41 -0.60 13.51 0.64
CA VAL A 41 -1.11 14.80 1.16
C VAL A 41 -2.34 15.31 0.40
N PRO A 42 -2.35 15.36 -0.95
CA PRO A 42 -3.46 15.99 -1.69
C PRO A 42 -4.81 15.30 -1.49
N GLN A 43 -4.78 14.01 -1.19
CA GLN A 43 -5.98 13.18 -1.03
C GLN A 43 -6.31 12.89 0.43
N TRP A 44 -5.42 13.23 1.37
CA TRP A 44 -5.53 12.86 2.78
C TRP A 44 -6.87 13.27 3.42
N ALA A 45 -7.32 14.49 3.13
CA ALA A 45 -8.58 15.03 3.65
C ALA A 45 -9.83 14.33 3.11
N GLY A 46 -9.73 13.68 1.94
CA GLY A 46 -10.83 12.92 1.34
C GLY A 46 -10.87 11.45 1.74
N LEU A 47 -9.92 10.99 2.56
CA LEU A 47 -9.88 9.61 3.03
C LEU A 47 -10.83 9.40 4.21
N SER A 48 -11.49 8.24 4.25
CA SER A 48 -12.24 7.83 5.43
C SER A 48 -11.30 7.57 6.62
N GLU A 49 -11.84 7.62 7.83
CA GLU A 49 -11.13 7.27 9.06
C GLU A 49 -10.42 5.91 8.96
N GLU A 50 -11.11 4.89 8.43
CA GLU A 50 -10.55 3.56 8.24
C GLU A 50 -9.35 3.57 7.28
N GLN A 51 -9.44 4.33 6.19
CA GLN A 51 -8.36 4.49 5.23
C GLN A 51 -7.16 5.19 5.86
N GLN A 52 -7.37 6.30 6.57
CA GLN A 52 -6.30 7.01 7.27
C GLN A 52 -5.61 6.11 8.30
N ARG A 53 -6.37 5.33 9.09
CA ARG A 53 -5.80 4.38 10.05
C ARG A 53 -4.96 3.30 9.38
N SER A 54 -5.45 2.71 8.30
CA SER A 54 -4.71 1.69 7.55
C SER A 54 -3.39 2.24 7.02
N LEU A 55 -3.39 3.46 6.46
CA LEU A 55 -2.18 4.13 5.98
C LEU A 55 -1.20 4.44 7.12
N LEU A 56 -1.69 4.88 8.28
CA LEU A 56 -0.85 5.15 9.44
C LEU A 56 -0.22 3.88 10.02
N SER A 57 -0.96 2.77 10.01
CA SER A 57 -0.44 1.46 10.41
C SER A 57 0.66 0.95 9.47
N VAL A 58 0.59 1.30 8.19
CA VAL A 58 1.66 0.95 7.24
C VAL A 58 2.85 1.91 7.40
N ALA A 59 2.59 3.20 7.61
CA ALA A 59 3.60 4.22 7.84
C ALA A 59 4.38 4.05 9.15
N SER A 60 3.82 3.37 10.17
CA SER A 60 4.51 3.11 11.44
C SER A 60 5.78 2.28 11.27
N HIS A 61 5.86 1.44 10.23
CA HIS A 61 7.02 0.61 9.93
C HIS A 61 8.08 1.35 9.10
N TYR A 62 7.75 2.53 8.55
CA TYR A 62 8.64 3.30 7.69
C TYR A 62 10.01 3.64 8.34
N PRO A 63 10.10 4.01 9.64
CA PRO A 63 11.38 4.30 10.28
C PRO A 63 12.36 3.13 10.22
N ASP A 64 11.84 1.91 10.36
CA ASP A 64 12.62 0.67 10.48
C ASP A 64 13.11 0.13 9.12
N LEU A 65 12.64 0.71 8.01
CA LEU A 65 13.02 0.30 6.66
C LEU A 65 14.45 0.74 6.30
N SER A 66 15.14 -0.11 5.51
CA SER A 66 16.41 0.26 4.87
C SER A 66 16.23 1.45 3.91
N PRO A 67 17.28 2.19 3.55
CA PRO A 67 17.19 3.26 2.55
C PRO A 67 16.58 2.79 1.22
N GLU A 68 16.97 1.63 0.71
CA GLU A 68 16.41 1.06 -0.53
C GLU A 68 14.94 0.65 -0.39
N GLU A 69 14.54 0.20 0.81
CA GLU A 69 13.15 -0.14 1.11
C GLU A 69 12.28 1.12 1.24
N LYS A 70 12.80 2.18 1.87
CA LYS A 70 12.16 3.50 1.94
C LYS A 70 11.92 4.07 0.54
N GLN A 71 12.89 3.97 -0.35
CA GLN A 71 12.72 4.41 -1.74
C GLN A 71 11.64 3.61 -2.46
N ARG A 72 11.63 2.28 -2.33
CA ARG A 72 10.60 1.42 -2.91
C ARG A 72 9.22 1.72 -2.33
N PHE A 73 9.14 1.99 -1.03
CA PHE A 73 7.91 2.39 -0.36
C PHE A 73 7.34 3.68 -0.95
N LEU A 74 8.15 4.74 -1.00
CA LEU A 74 7.74 6.04 -1.55
C LEU A 74 7.35 5.95 -3.03
N SER A 75 8.09 5.17 -3.83
CA SER A 75 7.77 4.93 -5.24
C SER A 75 6.39 4.29 -5.41
N ARG A 76 6.08 3.25 -4.62
CA ARG A 76 4.74 2.64 -4.63
C ARG A 76 3.66 3.58 -4.19
N LEU A 77 3.94 4.36 -3.15
CA LEU A 77 2.98 5.29 -2.59
C LEU A 77 2.64 6.39 -3.59
N SER A 78 3.66 6.87 -4.33
CA SER A 78 3.48 7.82 -5.44
C SER A 78 2.67 7.22 -6.59
N ALA A 79 2.90 5.95 -6.94
CA ALA A 79 2.08 5.27 -7.94
C ALA A 79 0.62 5.13 -7.46
N TRP A 80 0.43 4.82 -6.18
CA TRP A 80 -0.89 4.66 -5.59
C TRP A 80 -1.66 5.98 -5.46
N SER A 81 -0.99 7.08 -5.12
CA SER A 81 -1.65 8.40 -5.01
C SER A 81 -2.18 8.91 -6.35
N LYS A 82 -1.67 8.39 -7.47
CA LYS A 82 -2.17 8.67 -8.82
C LYS A 82 -3.39 7.84 -9.20
N LEU A 83 -3.75 6.81 -8.43
CA LEU A 83 -4.90 5.96 -8.75
C LEU A 83 -6.22 6.63 -8.35
N THR A 84 -7.20 6.61 -9.25
CA THR A 84 -8.58 7.01 -8.94
C THR A 84 -9.26 6.00 -8.00
N PRO A 85 -10.37 6.36 -7.32
CA PRO A 85 -11.13 5.43 -6.49
C PRO A 85 -11.51 4.13 -7.23
N GLU A 86 -11.93 4.23 -8.49
CA GLU A 86 -12.30 3.11 -9.35
C GLU A 86 -11.08 2.23 -9.67
N GLN A 87 -9.93 2.85 -9.97
CA GLN A 87 -8.68 2.12 -10.21
C GLN A 87 -8.20 1.40 -8.95
N ARG A 88 -8.38 2.01 -7.77
CA ARG A 88 -8.09 1.37 -6.49
C ARG A 88 -9.01 0.17 -6.25
N GLN A 89 -10.30 0.31 -6.56
CA GLN A 89 -11.26 -0.79 -6.42
C GLN A 89 -10.89 -1.97 -7.35
N ALA A 90 -10.61 -1.69 -8.62
CA ALA A 90 -10.14 -2.70 -9.56
C ALA A 90 -8.84 -3.38 -9.09
N ALA A 91 -7.91 -2.61 -8.49
CA ALA A 91 -6.69 -3.18 -7.91
C ALA A 91 -6.98 -4.11 -6.71
N ARG A 92 -7.93 -3.76 -5.84
CA ARG A 92 -8.36 -4.61 -4.72
C ARG A 92 -9.01 -5.91 -5.21
N GLU A 93 -9.83 -5.84 -6.24
CA GLU A 93 -10.49 -7.01 -6.84
C GLU A 93 -9.48 -7.97 -7.46
N LYS A 94 -8.54 -7.44 -8.26
CA LYS A 94 -7.42 -8.22 -8.80
C LYS A 94 -6.62 -8.91 -7.68
N TYR A 95 -6.35 -8.19 -6.60
CA TYR A 95 -5.64 -8.75 -5.46
C TYR A 95 -6.44 -9.85 -4.75
N ARG A 96 -7.75 -9.65 -4.54
CA ARG A 96 -8.64 -10.65 -3.94
C ARG A 96 -8.66 -11.93 -4.78
N ALA A 97 -8.81 -11.81 -6.09
CA ALA A 97 -8.77 -12.94 -7.01
C ALA A 97 -7.41 -13.66 -6.95
N PHE A 98 -6.30 -12.92 -6.93
CA PHE A 98 -4.96 -13.49 -6.81
C PHE A 98 -4.75 -14.23 -5.47
N SER A 99 -5.25 -13.68 -4.37
CA SER A 99 -5.08 -14.25 -3.03
C SER A 99 -5.87 -15.55 -2.82
N GLN A 100 -6.88 -15.80 -3.65
CA GLN A 100 -7.65 -17.05 -3.66
C GLN A 100 -6.95 -18.17 -4.45
N ILE A 101 -5.90 -17.86 -5.20
CA ILE A 101 -5.13 -18.86 -5.96
C ILE A 101 -4.28 -19.69 -4.97
N PRO A 102 -4.29 -21.03 -5.07
CA PRO A 102 -3.39 -21.90 -4.31
C PRO A 102 -1.91 -21.49 -4.45
N GLY A 103 -1.15 -21.58 -3.35
CA GLY A 103 0.22 -21.03 -3.29
C GLY A 103 1.19 -21.59 -4.35
N ASP A 104 1.01 -22.85 -4.74
CA ASP A 104 1.73 -23.52 -5.84
C ASP A 104 1.48 -22.84 -7.19
N LYS A 105 0.25 -22.38 -7.44
CA LYS A 105 -0.15 -21.69 -8.68
C LYS A 105 0.13 -20.19 -8.66
N GLN A 106 0.26 -19.57 -7.49
CA GLN A 106 0.59 -18.14 -7.39
C GLN A 106 1.95 -17.80 -8.01
N GLU A 107 2.94 -18.69 -7.90
CA GLU A 107 4.26 -18.44 -8.47
C GLU A 107 4.23 -18.43 -10.00
N GLN A 108 3.47 -19.35 -10.60
CA GLN A 108 3.26 -19.37 -12.06
C GLN A 108 2.60 -18.06 -12.54
N VAL A 109 1.57 -17.59 -11.83
CA VAL A 109 0.93 -16.31 -12.17
C VAL A 109 1.90 -15.13 -12.03
N ARG A 110 2.76 -15.11 -11.01
CA ARG A 110 3.80 -14.08 -10.87
C ARG A 110 4.80 -14.11 -12.02
N GLN A 111 5.23 -15.29 -12.48
CA GLN A 111 6.14 -15.44 -13.62
C GLN A 111 5.51 -14.91 -14.91
N ILE A 112 4.28 -15.32 -15.21
CA ILE A 112 3.54 -14.85 -16.39
C ILE A 112 3.42 -13.32 -16.38
N VAL A 113 2.99 -12.72 -15.26
CA VAL A 113 2.87 -11.26 -15.15
C VAL A 113 4.21 -10.57 -15.37
N LYS A 114 5.31 -11.12 -14.83
CA LYS A 114 6.66 -10.56 -14.98
C LYS A 114 7.11 -10.60 -16.45
N GLU A 115 6.87 -11.69 -17.16
CA GLU A 115 7.20 -11.83 -18.58
C GLU A 115 6.41 -10.85 -19.44
N GLU A 116 5.10 -10.73 -19.20
CA GLU A 116 4.24 -9.79 -19.92
C GLU A 116 4.65 -8.34 -19.66
N GLN A 117 5.08 -8.01 -18.44
CA GLN A 117 5.64 -6.70 -18.11
C GLN A 117 6.96 -6.44 -18.82
N ALA A 118 7.83 -7.44 -18.94
CA ALA A 118 9.11 -7.31 -19.64
C ALA A 118 8.90 -7.10 -21.15
N LYS A 119 7.93 -7.78 -21.77
CA LYS A 119 7.58 -7.59 -23.19
C LYS A 119 6.99 -6.21 -23.49
N LYS A 120 6.34 -5.59 -22.49
CA LYS A 120 5.69 -4.28 -22.63
C LYS A 120 6.63 -3.11 -22.30
N ALA A 121 7.82 -3.38 -21.80
CA ALA A 121 8.86 -2.38 -21.64
C ALA A 121 9.46 -2.05 -23.03
N PRO A 122 9.53 -0.76 -23.42
CA PRO A 122 10.08 -0.33 -24.71
C PRO A 122 11.59 -0.55 -24.82
#